data_AF-A0A2W5TSI4-F1
#
_entry.id   AF-A0A2W5TSI4-F1
#
_cell.length_a   1.000
_cell.length_b   1.000
_cell.length_c   1.000
_cell.angle_alpha   90.00
_cell.angle_beta   90.00
_cell.angle_gamma   90.00
#
_symmetry.space_group_name_H-M   'P 1'
#
loop_
_entity.id
_entity.type
_entity.pdbx_description
1 polymer ?
#
loop_
_entity_poly.entity_id
_entity_poly.type
_entity_poly.pdbx_seq_one_letter_code
_entity_poly.pdbx_strand_id
1 'polypeptide(L)'
;MKNAFARVAQDRKIDAKDVDTILTSAGNISADEQAAIKAEADKFAGMMDAGAKSKLREKLGEIDSLRSYATQQNRQVQISASRLSAEAGKLLTVGSDTKSFGGSKIPDAVKHLVNEQLKNGAIAYDVRELKPDPVYDTSHGEPELTVEGKFNPYSQESAARDSLAFSHTELTPAKIEHDMNTVQTFNVITGVKDDRATYEKVTQKGNGRITELYDEASHSDTFARGRGGQKYASNFAILADGSFHAVPASRRSNANPGLILTTASLARGKQMLFNGHIHMENGVVTYIGMSGRLCKLKEDGTKFVDPVALVKAWGFKTSPGLTVTNEG
;
A
#
# COMPACT_ATOMS: atom_id res chain seq x y z
N MET A 1 -11.29 27.12 -3.53
CA MET A 1 -12.59 26.79 -2.90
C MET A 1 -13.65 27.90 -2.98
N LYS A 2 -13.33 29.21 -2.86
CA LYS A 2 -14.30 30.33 -3.15
C LYS A 2 -15.06 30.20 -4.49
N ASN A 3 -14.42 29.60 -5.49
CA ASN A 3 -15.04 29.37 -6.80
C ASN A 3 -16.00 28.17 -6.84
N ALA A 4 -16.01 27.28 -5.85
CA ALA A 4 -16.85 26.08 -5.84
C ALA A 4 -18.31 26.44 -5.52
N PHE A 5 -18.55 27.14 -4.41
CA PHE A 5 -19.87 27.68 -4.06
C PHE A 5 -20.45 28.57 -5.15
N ALA A 6 -19.64 29.50 -5.69
CA ALA A 6 -20.07 30.37 -6.79
C ALA A 6 -20.37 29.62 -8.09
N ARG A 7 -19.73 28.47 -8.34
CA ARG A 7 -19.97 27.63 -9.51
C ARG A 7 -21.26 26.83 -9.38
N VAL A 8 -21.52 26.24 -8.21
CA VAL A 8 -22.74 25.44 -8.01
C VAL A 8 -23.97 26.33 -7.84
N ALA A 9 -23.83 27.53 -7.28
CA ALA A 9 -24.94 28.47 -7.11
C ALA A 9 -25.35 29.25 -8.38
N GLN A 10 -24.89 28.84 -9.58
CA GLN A 10 -25.15 29.57 -10.83
C GLN A 10 -26.64 29.66 -11.19
N ASP A 11 -27.42 28.63 -10.84
CA ASP A 11 -28.87 28.59 -11.01
C ASP A 11 -29.65 29.16 -9.82
N ARG A 12 -28.93 29.80 -8.87
CA ARG A 12 -29.43 30.34 -7.59
C ARG A 12 -30.00 29.30 -6.63
N LYS A 13 -29.68 28.03 -6.82
CA LYS A 13 -30.04 26.95 -5.92
C LYS A 13 -28.77 26.15 -5.57
N ILE A 14 -28.73 25.61 -4.36
CA ILE A 14 -27.70 24.64 -3.96
C ILE A 14 -28.44 23.44 -3.38
N ASP A 15 -28.31 22.30 -4.05
CA ASP A 15 -28.90 21.03 -3.63
C ASP A 15 -27.87 20.08 -2.99
N ALA A 16 -28.31 18.88 -2.61
CA ALA A 16 -27.45 17.90 -1.94
C ALA A 16 -26.31 17.35 -2.82
N LYS A 17 -26.41 17.41 -4.16
CA LYS A 17 -25.33 16.99 -5.08
C LYS A 17 -24.29 18.10 -5.23
N ASP A 18 -24.71 19.35 -5.15
CA ASP A 18 -23.79 20.49 -5.14
C ASP A 18 -22.86 20.47 -3.93
N VAL A 19 -23.34 19.98 -2.78
CA VAL A 19 -22.51 19.73 -1.59
C VAL A 19 -21.36 18.77 -1.91
N ASP A 20 -21.59 17.72 -2.70
CA ASP A 20 -20.53 16.78 -3.09
C ASP A 20 -19.48 17.49 -3.93
N THR A 21 -19.92 18.30 -4.90
CA THR A 21 -19.01 19.08 -5.74
C THR A 21 -18.17 20.05 -4.92
N ILE A 22 -18.77 20.72 -3.93
CA ILE A 22 -18.05 21.62 -3.01
C ILE A 22 -16.99 20.84 -2.23
N LEU A 23 -17.37 19.74 -1.58
CA LEU A 23 -16.47 18.97 -0.72
C LEU A 23 -15.35 18.27 -1.52
N THR A 24 -15.66 17.68 -2.69
CA THR A 24 -14.65 17.09 -3.57
C THR A 24 -13.66 18.14 -4.06
N SER A 25 -14.12 19.37 -4.34
CA SER A 25 -13.24 20.45 -4.81
C SER A 25 -12.25 20.95 -3.75
N ALA A 26 -12.50 20.69 -2.47
CA ALA A 26 -11.61 21.05 -1.38
C ALA A 26 -10.38 20.12 -1.29
N GLY A 27 -10.49 18.87 -1.79
CA GLY A 27 -9.43 17.88 -1.68
C GLY A 27 -9.20 17.46 -0.22
N ASN A 28 -8.02 17.77 0.35
CA ASN A 28 -7.78 17.59 1.79
C ASN A 28 -8.46 18.74 2.55
N ILE A 29 -9.36 18.41 3.47
CA ILE A 29 -10.12 19.41 4.21
C ILE A 29 -9.39 19.72 5.52
N SER A 30 -8.47 20.68 5.46
CA SER A 30 -7.77 21.20 6.65
C SER A 30 -8.70 21.95 7.60
N ALA A 31 -8.21 22.31 8.80
CA ALA A 31 -8.99 23.10 9.76
C ALA A 31 -9.41 24.46 9.18
N ASP A 32 -8.47 25.12 8.49
CA ASP A 32 -8.72 26.40 7.80
C ASP A 32 -9.70 26.22 6.65
N GLU A 33 -9.60 25.12 5.91
CA GLU A 33 -10.51 24.82 4.80
C GLU A 33 -11.92 24.53 5.31
N GLN A 34 -12.07 23.74 6.38
CA GLN A 34 -13.37 23.51 7.02
C GLN A 34 -14.00 24.82 7.53
N ALA A 35 -13.20 25.72 8.12
CA ALA A 35 -13.66 27.04 8.54
C ALA A 35 -14.09 27.90 7.34
N ALA A 36 -13.35 27.86 6.23
CA ALA A 36 -13.70 28.54 5.00
C ALA A 36 -15.01 27.98 4.39
N ILE A 37 -15.22 26.66 4.42
CA ILE A 37 -16.47 26.04 3.93
C ILE A 37 -17.65 26.52 4.77
N LYS A 38 -17.51 26.54 6.10
CA LYS A 38 -18.55 27.05 7.02
C LYS A 38 -18.88 28.52 6.71
N ALA A 39 -17.87 29.37 6.58
CA ALA A 39 -18.05 30.79 6.32
C ALA A 39 -18.67 31.09 4.94
N GLU A 40 -18.35 30.30 3.91
CA GLU A 40 -19.00 30.43 2.59
C GLU A 40 -20.44 29.89 2.64
N ALA A 41 -20.69 28.76 3.30
CA ALA A 41 -22.05 28.23 3.46
C ALA A 41 -23.02 29.24 4.08
N ASP A 42 -22.55 30.02 5.07
CA ASP A 42 -23.35 31.09 5.69
C ASP A 42 -23.75 32.18 4.69
N LYS A 43 -22.87 32.53 3.74
CA LYS A 43 -23.16 33.53 2.69
C LYS A 43 -24.20 33.04 1.69
N PHE A 44 -24.20 31.73 1.41
CA PHE A 44 -25.12 31.08 0.47
C PHE A 44 -26.33 30.44 1.16
N ALA A 45 -26.53 30.65 2.46
CA ALA A 45 -27.57 29.98 3.24
C ALA A 45 -29.01 30.22 2.71
N GLY A 46 -29.25 31.33 2.03
CA GLY A 46 -30.54 31.63 1.38
C GLY A 46 -30.80 30.85 0.08
N MET A 47 -29.74 30.29 -0.54
CA MET A 47 -29.81 29.52 -1.79
C MET A 47 -29.77 28.01 -1.56
N MET A 48 -29.34 27.57 -0.37
CA MET A 48 -29.29 26.15 0.00
C MET A 48 -30.66 25.61 0.41
N ASP A 49 -31.06 24.49 -0.21
CA ASP A 49 -32.24 23.76 0.24
C ASP A 49 -32.00 23.01 1.57
N ALA A 50 -33.07 22.46 2.15
CA ALA A 50 -32.99 21.78 3.44
C ALA A 50 -32.09 20.53 3.40
N GLY A 51 -32.06 19.82 2.27
CA GLY A 51 -31.23 18.63 2.07
C GLY A 51 -29.75 18.99 2.01
N ALA A 52 -29.40 20.03 1.25
CA ALA A 52 -28.05 20.58 1.16
C ALA A 52 -27.53 21.05 2.52
N LYS A 53 -28.37 21.79 3.28
CA LYS A 53 -28.02 22.26 4.64
C LYS A 53 -27.76 21.09 5.59
N SER A 54 -28.65 20.09 5.59
CA SER A 54 -28.52 18.91 6.44
C SER A 54 -27.24 18.14 6.11
N LYS A 55 -27.02 17.82 4.82
CA LYS A 55 -25.87 17.06 4.36
C LYS A 55 -24.55 17.78 4.65
N LEU A 56 -24.46 19.07 4.36
CA LEU A 56 -23.24 19.84 4.62
C LEU A 56 -22.93 19.89 6.13
N ARG A 57 -23.95 20.11 6.98
CA ARG A 57 -23.77 20.11 8.43
C ARG A 57 -23.30 18.77 8.96
N GLU A 58 -23.90 17.68 8.47
CA GLU A 58 -23.54 16.30 8.82
C GLU A 58 -22.07 16.03 8.45
N LYS A 59 -21.69 16.26 7.19
CA LYS A 59 -20.31 16.04 6.71
C LYS A 59 -19.29 16.91 7.42
N LEU A 60 -19.57 18.19 7.65
CA LEU A 60 -18.66 19.05 8.41
C LEU A 60 -18.51 18.62 9.88
N GLY A 61 -19.51 17.93 10.44
CA GLY A 61 -19.44 17.35 11.78
C GLY A 61 -18.65 16.03 11.85
N GLU A 62 -18.68 15.23 10.78
CA GLU A 62 -17.87 14.00 10.66
C GLU A 62 -16.36 14.30 10.66
N ILE A 63 -15.95 15.44 10.08
CA ILE A 63 -14.53 15.83 9.95
C ILE A 63 -13.79 15.82 11.29
N ASP A 64 -14.37 16.37 12.35
CA ASP A 64 -13.68 16.48 13.65
C ASP A 64 -13.50 15.10 14.32
N SER A 65 -14.46 14.20 14.11
CA SER A 65 -14.38 12.80 14.55
C SER A 65 -13.25 12.07 13.80
N LEU A 66 -13.16 12.28 12.48
CA LEU A 66 -12.12 11.68 11.65
C LEU A 66 -10.72 12.20 11.99
N ARG A 67 -10.55 13.51 12.23
CA ARG A 67 -9.27 14.07 12.73
C ARG A 67 -8.88 13.48 14.09
N SER A 68 -9.87 13.30 14.97
CA SER A 68 -9.65 12.69 16.29
C SER A 68 -9.20 11.24 16.15
N TYR A 69 -9.83 10.47 15.26
CA TYR A 69 -9.41 9.11 14.92
C TYR A 69 -7.97 9.08 14.37
N ALA A 70 -7.65 9.93 13.39
CA ALA A 70 -6.31 10.03 12.81
C ALA A 70 -5.24 10.34 13.87
N THR A 71 -5.55 11.30 14.76
CA THR A 71 -4.66 11.70 15.86
C THR A 71 -4.42 10.53 16.83
N GLN A 72 -5.47 9.81 17.22
CA GLN A 72 -5.35 8.66 18.11
C GLN A 72 -4.52 7.54 17.47
N GLN A 73 -4.79 7.21 16.20
CA GLN A 73 -4.04 6.20 15.47
C GLN A 73 -2.56 6.58 15.33
N ASN A 74 -2.26 7.82 14.95
CA ASN A 74 -0.89 8.30 14.82
C ASN A 74 -0.16 8.31 16.16
N ARG A 75 -0.85 8.56 17.27
CA ARG A 75 -0.29 8.39 18.61
C ARG A 75 0.08 6.93 18.88
N GLN A 76 -0.77 5.97 18.50
CA GLN A 76 -0.44 4.53 18.65
C GLN A 76 0.75 4.10 17.79
N VAL A 77 0.86 4.66 16.57
CA VAL A 77 2.02 4.48 15.70
C VAL A 77 3.29 5.00 16.37
N GLN A 78 3.26 6.23 16.90
CA GLN A 78 4.40 6.83 17.61
C GLN A 78 4.82 6.03 18.84
N ILE A 79 3.86 5.56 19.65
CA ILE A 79 4.13 4.71 20.83
C ILE A 79 4.84 3.41 20.39
N SER A 80 4.39 2.80 19.29
CA SER A 80 4.96 1.55 18.77
C SER A 80 6.32 1.71 18.11
N ALA A 81 6.64 2.90 17.58
CA ALA A 81 7.80 3.14 16.74
C ALA A 81 9.12 2.72 17.40
N SER A 82 9.35 3.13 18.65
CA SER A 82 10.59 2.78 19.38
C SER A 82 10.80 1.27 19.51
N ARG A 83 9.73 0.53 19.83
CA ARG A 83 9.76 -0.94 19.95
C ARG A 83 10.03 -1.61 18.60
N LEU A 84 9.37 -1.16 17.53
CA LEU A 84 9.54 -1.72 16.19
C LEU A 84 10.93 -1.43 15.63
N SER A 85 11.45 -0.22 15.84
CA SER A 85 12.81 0.15 15.42
C SER A 85 13.86 -0.62 16.23
N ALA A 86 13.65 -0.86 17.52
CA ALA A 86 14.54 -1.69 18.33
C ALA A 86 14.53 -3.16 17.89
N GLU A 87 13.37 -3.70 17.49
CA GLU A 87 13.27 -5.03 16.91
C GLU A 87 14.08 -5.13 15.61
N ALA A 88 13.86 -4.22 14.67
CA ALA A 88 14.60 -4.16 13.41
C ALA A 88 16.11 -3.98 13.64
N GLY A 89 16.50 -3.08 14.54
CA GLY A 89 17.90 -2.83 14.88
C GLY A 89 18.63 -4.07 15.40
N LYS A 90 17.97 -4.92 16.20
CA LYS A 90 18.55 -6.20 16.63
C LYS A 90 18.80 -7.12 15.44
N LEU A 91 17.84 -7.24 14.53
CA LEU A 91 17.97 -8.07 13.32
C LEU A 91 19.05 -7.55 12.37
N LEU A 92 19.26 -6.24 12.32
CA LEU A 92 20.26 -5.59 11.47
C LEU A 92 21.66 -5.50 12.11
N THR A 93 21.93 -6.25 13.18
CA THR A 93 23.27 -6.27 13.79
C THR A 93 24.26 -7.01 12.88
N VAL A 94 25.23 -6.27 12.33
CA VAL A 94 26.28 -6.79 11.46
C VAL A 94 27.11 -7.86 12.19
N GLY A 95 27.43 -8.96 11.50
CA GLY A 95 28.19 -10.08 12.04
C GLY A 95 27.40 -11.03 12.95
N SER A 96 26.14 -10.70 13.28
CA SER A 96 25.25 -11.59 14.03
C SER A 96 24.47 -12.52 13.11
N ASP A 97 24.22 -13.77 13.50
CA ASP A 97 23.41 -14.70 12.71
C ASP A 97 21.90 -14.50 12.95
N THR A 98 21.36 -13.43 12.37
CA THR A 98 19.95 -13.03 12.51
C THR A 98 19.13 -13.48 11.31
N LYS A 99 17.83 -13.70 11.56
CA LYS A 99 16.84 -14.05 10.55
C LYS A 99 15.88 -12.90 10.31
N SER A 100 15.45 -12.74 9.08
CA SER A 100 14.39 -11.83 8.69
C SER A 100 13.05 -12.23 9.30
N PHE A 101 12.05 -11.35 9.17
CA PHE A 101 10.66 -11.64 9.46
C PHE A 101 10.11 -12.80 8.61
N GLY A 102 10.69 -13.05 7.43
CA GLY A 102 10.40 -14.23 6.59
C GLY A 102 11.15 -15.50 6.99
N GLY A 103 12.12 -15.40 7.91
CA GLY A 103 12.88 -16.52 8.46
C GLY A 103 14.19 -16.86 7.74
N SER A 104 14.54 -16.13 6.68
CA SER A 104 15.81 -16.30 5.97
C SER A 104 16.95 -15.58 6.70
N LYS A 105 18.17 -16.12 6.63
CA LYS A 105 19.35 -15.44 7.16
C LYS A 105 19.55 -14.10 6.43
N ILE A 106 19.74 -13.02 7.18
CA ILE A 106 19.97 -11.69 6.61
C ILE A 106 21.48 -11.55 6.27
N PRO A 107 21.86 -11.30 5.00
CA PRO A 107 23.25 -11.07 4.63
C PRO A 107 23.82 -9.81 5.30
N ASP A 108 25.10 -9.84 5.69
CA ASP A 108 25.72 -8.66 6.31
C ASP A 108 25.76 -7.44 5.37
N ALA A 109 25.84 -7.66 4.04
CA ALA A 109 25.73 -6.59 3.06
C ALA A 109 24.38 -5.85 3.14
N VAL A 110 23.29 -6.57 3.38
CA VAL A 110 21.94 -6.00 3.57
C VAL A 110 21.92 -5.16 4.85
N LYS A 111 22.47 -5.71 5.94
CA LYS A 111 22.52 -5.00 7.23
C LYS A 111 23.32 -3.71 7.16
N HIS A 112 24.51 -3.77 6.56
CA HIS A 112 25.35 -2.60 6.34
C HIS A 112 24.59 -1.53 5.55
N LEU A 113 24.01 -1.92 4.41
CA LEU A 113 23.31 -0.99 3.54
C LEU A 113 22.10 -0.33 4.23
N VAL A 114 21.26 -1.10 4.92
CA VAL A 114 20.08 -0.54 5.61
C VAL A 114 20.51 0.40 6.73
N ASN A 115 21.46 -0.02 7.58
CA ASN A 115 21.96 0.82 8.67
C ASN A 115 22.57 2.13 8.14
N GLU A 116 23.35 2.08 7.06
CA GLU A 116 23.96 3.25 6.44
C GLU A 116 22.90 4.21 5.87
N GLN A 117 21.92 3.69 5.12
CA GLN A 117 20.88 4.52 4.54
C GLN A 117 19.98 5.17 5.60
N LEU A 118 19.62 4.43 6.64
CA LEU A 118 18.86 4.98 7.77
C LEU A 118 19.67 6.08 8.49
N LYS A 119 20.98 5.87 8.71
CA LYS A 119 21.88 6.89 9.27
C LYS A 119 21.97 8.14 8.38
N ASN A 120 21.86 7.98 7.07
CA ASN A 120 21.90 9.06 6.07
C ASN A 120 20.51 9.71 5.82
N GLY A 121 19.52 9.40 6.66
CA GLY A 121 18.21 10.05 6.69
C GLY A 121 17.12 9.33 5.91
N ALA A 122 17.35 8.12 5.38
CA ALA A 122 16.24 7.29 4.91
C ALA A 122 15.32 6.93 6.07
N ILE A 123 14.02 6.83 5.81
CA ILE A 123 13.02 6.57 6.86
C ILE A 123 12.63 5.09 6.92
N ALA A 124 12.35 4.62 8.13
CA ALA A 124 11.53 3.44 8.38
C ALA A 124 10.15 3.92 8.84
N TYR A 125 9.09 3.50 8.15
CA TYR A 125 7.73 4.02 8.37
C TYR A 125 6.74 2.92 8.75
N ASP A 126 5.68 3.31 9.45
CA ASP A 126 4.55 2.44 9.75
C ASP A 126 3.40 2.82 8.80
N VAL A 127 2.94 1.86 8.01
CA VAL A 127 1.85 2.07 7.03
C VAL A 127 0.52 2.44 7.67
N ARG A 128 0.37 2.23 8.98
CA ARG A 128 -0.82 2.62 9.73
C ARG A 128 -0.87 4.12 10.02
N GLU A 129 0.21 4.87 9.76
CA GLU A 129 0.19 6.32 9.90
C GLU A 129 -0.81 6.93 8.92
N LEU A 130 -1.71 7.76 9.44
CA LEU A 130 -2.77 8.44 8.70
C LEU A 130 -2.39 9.90 8.46
N LYS A 131 -2.92 10.46 7.37
CA LYS A 131 -2.92 11.92 7.21
C LYS A 131 -3.78 12.56 8.31
N PRO A 132 -3.45 13.78 8.76
CA PRO A 132 -4.24 14.44 9.80
C PRO A 132 -5.60 14.89 9.28
N ASP A 133 -5.69 15.26 7.99
CA ASP A 133 -6.88 15.86 7.41
C ASP A 133 -7.69 14.86 6.58
N PRO A 134 -9.02 14.82 6.76
CA PRO A 134 -9.91 14.01 5.94
C PRO A 134 -9.95 14.48 4.49
N VAL A 135 -10.33 13.56 3.61
CA VAL A 135 -10.66 13.82 2.21
C VAL A 135 -12.09 13.41 1.94
N TYR A 136 -12.73 14.10 1.00
CA TYR A 136 -14.02 13.69 0.47
C TYR A 136 -13.81 12.87 -0.80
N ASP A 137 -14.08 11.56 -0.72
CA ASP A 137 -13.90 10.63 -1.84
C ASP A 137 -15.24 10.35 -2.52
N THR A 138 -15.29 10.60 -3.83
CA THR A 138 -16.42 10.30 -4.71
C THR A 138 -16.05 9.27 -5.78
N SER A 139 -14.83 8.74 -5.76
CA SER A 139 -14.28 7.87 -6.80
C SER A 139 -14.70 6.41 -6.65
N HIS A 140 -15.29 6.05 -5.51
CA HIS A 140 -15.53 4.66 -5.12
C HIS A 140 -16.91 4.43 -4.49
N GLY A 141 -17.98 4.60 -5.27
CA GLY A 141 -19.35 4.33 -4.82
C GLY A 141 -20.01 5.57 -4.21
N GLU A 142 -20.72 5.41 -3.10
CA GLU A 142 -21.39 6.54 -2.43
C GLU A 142 -20.34 7.50 -1.84
N PRO A 143 -20.48 8.82 -2.08
CA PRO A 143 -19.56 9.82 -1.54
C PRO A 143 -19.38 9.78 -0.02
N GLU A 144 -18.13 9.59 0.43
CA GLU A 144 -17.81 9.48 1.86
C GLU A 144 -16.61 10.34 2.27
N LEU A 145 -16.64 10.80 3.53
CA LEU A 145 -15.46 11.37 4.18
C LEU A 145 -14.62 10.24 4.73
N THR A 146 -13.32 10.27 4.44
CA THR A 146 -12.38 9.28 4.95
C THR A 146 -11.07 9.95 5.35
N VAL A 147 -10.26 9.23 6.13
CA VAL A 147 -8.87 9.62 6.40
C VAL A 147 -7.97 8.66 5.65
N GLU A 148 -7.13 9.20 4.76
CA GLU A 148 -6.20 8.37 4.00
C GLU A 148 -4.95 8.02 4.80
N GLY A 149 -4.36 6.86 4.54
CA GLY A 149 -3.01 6.54 5.02
C GLY A 149 -1.95 7.44 4.40
N LYS A 150 -0.96 7.83 5.20
CA LYS A 150 0.14 8.70 4.79
C LYS A 150 1.01 8.04 3.73
N PHE A 151 1.36 6.77 3.93
CA PHE A 151 2.23 6.01 3.03
C PHE A 151 1.47 5.10 2.05
N ASN A 152 0.16 4.90 2.26
CA ASN A 152 -0.65 4.02 1.43
C ASN A 152 -2.14 4.40 1.52
N PRO A 153 -2.91 4.37 0.41
CA PRO A 153 -4.33 4.72 0.45
C PRO A 153 -5.25 3.61 0.97
N TYR A 154 -4.75 2.39 1.20
CA TYR A 154 -5.60 1.23 1.54
C TYR A 154 -5.62 0.92 3.05
N SER A 155 -6.69 0.25 3.51
CA SER A 155 -6.86 -0.15 4.92
C SER A 155 -5.83 -1.18 5.38
N GLN A 156 -5.54 -1.22 6.69
CA GLN A 156 -4.36 -1.92 7.26
C GLN A 156 -4.69 -2.93 8.38
N GLU A 157 -5.95 -3.37 8.52
CA GLU A 157 -6.42 -3.99 9.77
C GLU A 157 -6.30 -5.53 9.90
N SER A 158 -5.98 -6.28 8.83
CA SER A 158 -6.03 -7.76 8.90
C SER A 158 -4.74 -8.43 9.39
N ALA A 159 -4.73 -9.61 9.99
CA ALA A 159 -3.46 -10.30 10.29
C ALA A 159 -2.77 -10.84 9.02
N ALA A 160 -1.43 -10.92 8.99
CA ALA A 160 -0.69 -11.65 7.95
C ALA A 160 -0.80 -13.16 8.21
N ARG A 161 -1.67 -13.85 7.48
CA ARG A 161 -1.92 -15.30 7.60
C ARG A 161 -1.94 -15.96 6.22
N ASP A 162 -1.77 -17.27 6.20
CA ASP A 162 -1.85 -18.08 4.97
C ASP A 162 -0.89 -17.58 3.88
N SER A 163 -1.38 -17.28 2.67
CA SER A 163 -0.56 -16.77 1.57
C SER A 163 -0.02 -15.36 1.78
N LEU A 164 -0.49 -14.65 2.81
CA LEU A 164 0.04 -13.35 3.23
C LEU A 164 1.11 -13.47 4.32
N ALA A 165 1.41 -14.68 4.82
CA ALA A 165 2.45 -14.87 5.83
C ALA A 165 3.83 -14.44 5.30
N PHE A 166 4.64 -13.81 6.14
CA PHE A 166 5.99 -13.36 5.76
C PHE A 166 6.89 -14.49 5.26
N SER A 167 6.77 -15.68 5.85
CA SER A 167 7.52 -16.86 5.42
C SER A 167 7.23 -17.27 3.97
N HIS A 168 5.99 -17.05 3.52
CA HIS A 168 5.54 -17.38 2.17
C HIS A 168 5.91 -16.29 1.15
N THR A 169 5.65 -15.03 1.52
CA THR A 169 5.81 -13.86 0.65
C THR A 169 7.26 -13.43 0.49
N GLU A 170 8.14 -13.83 1.41
CA GLU A 170 9.54 -13.45 1.36
C GLU A 170 10.25 -14.01 0.11
N LEU A 171 10.93 -13.11 -0.60
CA LEU A 171 11.79 -13.41 -1.73
C LEU A 171 13.26 -13.47 -1.29
N THR A 172 13.96 -14.53 -1.68
CA THR A 172 15.43 -14.60 -1.64
C THR A 172 15.95 -15.23 -2.93
N PRO A 173 17.21 -14.99 -3.34
CA PRO A 173 17.76 -15.65 -4.52
C PRO A 173 17.66 -17.18 -4.43
N ALA A 174 17.92 -17.74 -3.25
CA ALA A 174 17.81 -19.18 -3.00
C ALA A 174 16.38 -19.71 -3.16
N LYS A 175 15.36 -18.97 -2.67
CA LYS A 175 13.95 -19.36 -2.82
C LYS A 175 13.52 -19.34 -4.30
N ILE A 176 13.94 -18.33 -5.06
CA ILE A 176 13.65 -18.22 -6.49
C ILE A 176 14.37 -19.32 -7.28
N GLU A 177 15.65 -19.54 -7.00
CA GLU A 177 16.44 -20.58 -7.65
C GLU A 177 15.89 -21.99 -7.35
N HIS A 178 15.50 -22.24 -6.10
CA HIS A 178 14.86 -23.49 -5.72
C HIS A 178 13.55 -23.70 -6.50
N ASP A 179 12.72 -22.67 -6.63
CA ASP A 179 11.48 -22.73 -7.40
C ASP A 179 11.73 -23.09 -8.88
N MET A 180 12.72 -22.47 -9.49
CA MET A 180 13.08 -22.68 -10.89
C MET A 180 13.74 -24.04 -11.16
N ASN A 181 14.45 -24.60 -10.19
CA ASN A 181 15.26 -25.81 -10.41
C ASN A 181 14.60 -27.09 -9.90
N THR A 182 13.56 -26.98 -9.07
CA THR A 182 12.91 -28.12 -8.42
C THR A 182 11.57 -28.43 -9.07
N VAL A 183 11.39 -29.69 -9.51
CA VAL A 183 10.09 -30.19 -9.97
C VAL A 183 9.17 -30.30 -8.76
N GLN A 184 8.02 -29.63 -8.83
CA GLN A 184 7.05 -29.55 -7.75
C GLN A 184 5.64 -29.74 -8.31
N THR A 185 4.73 -30.21 -7.46
CA THR A 185 3.31 -30.30 -7.80
C THR A 185 2.58 -29.10 -7.22
N PHE A 186 1.88 -28.35 -8.04
CA PHE A 186 1.09 -27.18 -7.63
C PHE A 186 -0.12 -27.00 -8.54
N ASN A 187 -1.09 -26.22 -8.07
CA ASN A 187 -2.24 -25.83 -8.86
C ASN A 187 -1.90 -24.59 -9.69
N VAL A 188 -2.34 -24.57 -10.95
CA VAL A 188 -2.27 -23.40 -11.85
C VAL A 188 -3.69 -22.98 -12.17
N ILE A 189 -3.98 -21.69 -12.07
CA ILE A 189 -5.28 -21.15 -12.50
C ILE A 189 -5.39 -21.30 -14.01
N THR A 190 -6.48 -21.91 -14.47
CA THR A 190 -6.77 -22.14 -15.89
C THR A 190 -7.86 -21.23 -16.43
N GLY A 191 -8.71 -20.69 -15.55
CA GLY A 191 -9.94 -20.02 -15.98
C GLY A 191 -10.75 -19.48 -14.82
N VAL A 192 -11.95 -19.00 -15.13
CA VAL A 192 -13.00 -18.66 -14.16
C VAL A 192 -14.27 -19.35 -14.64
N LYS A 193 -14.97 -20.04 -13.76
CA LYS A 193 -16.27 -20.68 -13.99
C LYS A 193 -17.18 -20.36 -12.81
N ASP A 194 -18.38 -19.85 -13.09
CA ASP A 194 -19.38 -19.49 -12.07
C ASP A 194 -18.79 -18.57 -10.98
N ASP A 195 -18.05 -17.53 -11.40
CA ASP A 195 -17.32 -16.57 -10.55
C ASP A 195 -16.25 -17.17 -9.63
N ARG A 196 -15.79 -18.40 -9.92
CA ARG A 196 -14.72 -19.07 -9.19
C ARG A 196 -13.56 -19.42 -10.11
N ALA A 197 -12.33 -19.24 -9.63
CA ALA A 197 -11.16 -19.72 -10.37
C ALA A 197 -11.24 -21.25 -10.56
N THR A 198 -10.87 -21.69 -11.75
CA THR A 198 -10.63 -23.10 -12.04
C THR A 198 -9.14 -23.37 -12.01
N TYR A 199 -8.77 -24.57 -11.58
CA TYR A 199 -7.37 -24.96 -11.41
C TYR A 199 -7.07 -26.26 -12.12
N GLU A 200 -5.81 -26.41 -12.52
CA GLU A 200 -5.24 -27.68 -12.95
C GLU A 200 -4.02 -27.99 -12.08
N LYS A 201 -3.95 -29.22 -11.56
CA LYS A 201 -2.77 -29.70 -10.86
C LYS A 201 -1.71 -30.08 -11.90
N VAL A 202 -0.56 -29.43 -11.84
CA VAL A 202 0.58 -29.70 -12.71
C VAL A 202 1.78 -30.14 -11.88
N THR A 203 2.67 -30.92 -12.50
CA THR A 203 3.96 -31.31 -11.91
C THR A 203 5.08 -30.84 -12.82
N GLN A 204 5.71 -29.73 -12.47
CA GLN A 204 6.75 -29.08 -13.27
C GLN A 204 7.63 -28.17 -12.41
N LYS A 205 8.65 -27.58 -13.02
CA LYS A 205 9.46 -26.54 -12.39
C LYS A 205 8.73 -25.20 -12.41
N GLY A 206 9.05 -24.32 -11.47
CA GLY A 206 8.67 -22.92 -11.55
C GLY A 206 9.46 -22.18 -12.63
N ASN A 207 9.06 -20.93 -12.90
CA ASN A 207 9.68 -20.08 -13.92
C ASN A 207 10.38 -18.83 -13.34
N GLY A 208 10.34 -18.64 -12.02
CA GLY A 208 10.94 -17.47 -11.37
C GLY A 208 10.36 -16.15 -11.85
N ARG A 209 9.09 -16.16 -12.29
CA ARG A 209 8.42 -15.01 -12.87
C ARG A 209 7.56 -14.29 -11.83
N ILE A 210 7.63 -12.95 -11.84
CA ILE A 210 6.77 -12.05 -11.06
C ILE A 210 6.25 -10.96 -12.00
N THR A 211 4.92 -10.79 -12.08
CA THR A 211 4.26 -9.85 -13.01
C THR A 211 3.01 -9.20 -12.39
N GLU A 212 2.54 -8.13 -13.01
CA GLU A 212 1.39 -7.30 -12.59
C GLU A 212 0.00 -7.96 -12.68
N LEU A 213 -0.10 -9.12 -13.35
CA LEU A 213 -1.38 -9.71 -13.75
C LEU A 213 -1.95 -10.75 -12.77
N TYR A 214 -1.40 -10.87 -11.56
CA TYR A 214 -1.81 -11.93 -10.64
C TYR A 214 -2.70 -11.44 -9.49
N ASP A 215 -3.96 -11.88 -9.47
CA ASP A 215 -4.95 -11.69 -8.40
C ASP A 215 -5.24 -13.05 -7.73
N GLU A 216 -5.05 -13.16 -6.42
CA GLU A 216 -5.09 -14.42 -5.69
C GLU A 216 -6.20 -14.47 -4.64
N ALA A 217 -6.54 -13.37 -3.96
CA ALA A 217 -7.45 -13.48 -2.80
C ALA A 217 -8.94 -13.49 -3.15
N SER A 218 -9.26 -13.44 -4.44
CA SER A 218 -10.60 -13.77 -4.94
C SER A 218 -10.79 -15.28 -5.17
N HIS A 219 -9.79 -16.11 -4.83
CA HIS A 219 -9.75 -17.53 -5.17
C HIS A 219 -9.71 -18.44 -3.94
N SER A 220 -10.27 -19.63 -4.07
CA SER A 220 -10.37 -20.62 -2.98
C SER A 220 -9.04 -21.29 -2.65
N ASP A 221 -8.10 -21.34 -3.60
CA ASP A 221 -6.75 -21.84 -3.38
C ASP A 221 -5.76 -20.66 -3.48
N THR A 222 -5.38 -20.15 -2.31
CA THR A 222 -4.45 -19.02 -2.18
C THR A 222 -2.98 -19.43 -2.35
N PHE A 223 -2.68 -20.68 -2.68
CA PHE A 223 -1.32 -21.11 -3.04
C PHE A 223 -1.21 -21.52 -4.50
N ALA A 224 -2.29 -21.41 -5.27
CA ALA A 224 -2.26 -21.61 -6.71
C ALA A 224 -1.30 -20.61 -7.36
N ARG A 225 -0.82 -20.96 -8.54
CA ARG A 225 -0.04 -20.07 -9.41
C ARG A 225 -0.95 -19.44 -10.46
N GLY A 226 -0.54 -18.28 -10.95
CA GLY A 226 -1.23 -17.63 -12.06
C GLY A 226 -1.12 -18.40 -13.37
N ARG A 227 -1.95 -18.02 -14.35
CA ARG A 227 -2.03 -18.66 -15.69
C ARG A 227 -0.67 -18.78 -16.40
N GLY A 228 0.25 -17.85 -16.14
CA GLY A 228 1.60 -17.86 -16.70
C GLY A 228 2.61 -18.63 -15.84
N GLY A 229 2.18 -19.37 -14.81
CA GLY A 229 3.03 -20.11 -13.88
C GLY A 229 3.69 -19.25 -12.79
N GLN A 230 3.42 -17.94 -12.75
CA GLN A 230 3.95 -17.03 -11.74
C GLN A 230 3.40 -17.38 -10.35
N LYS A 231 4.30 -17.43 -9.36
CA LYS A 231 3.96 -17.72 -7.97
C LYS A 231 3.50 -16.48 -7.20
N TYR A 232 4.02 -15.31 -7.57
CA TYR A 232 3.78 -14.05 -6.88
C TYR A 232 3.23 -12.99 -7.84
N ALA A 233 2.45 -12.04 -7.32
CA ALA A 233 2.09 -10.81 -8.01
C ALA A 233 3.20 -9.76 -7.87
N SER A 234 3.14 -8.69 -8.66
CA SER A 234 4.18 -7.63 -8.65
C SER A 234 4.18 -6.77 -7.39
N ASN A 235 3.14 -6.80 -6.56
CA ASN A 235 3.06 -6.02 -5.32
C ASN A 235 4.24 -6.33 -4.39
N PHE A 236 5.07 -5.34 -4.10
CA PHE A 236 6.39 -5.52 -3.51
C PHE A 236 6.71 -4.59 -2.33
N ALA A 237 7.17 -5.19 -1.23
CA ALA A 237 7.51 -4.54 0.04
C ALA A 237 8.95 -4.80 0.43
N ILE A 238 9.53 -3.81 1.09
CA ILE A 238 10.74 -3.96 1.88
C ILE A 238 10.39 -3.66 3.33
N LEU A 239 10.60 -4.64 4.22
CA LEU A 239 10.40 -4.46 5.66
C LEU A 239 11.68 -3.92 6.33
N ALA A 240 11.54 -3.42 7.56
CA ALA A 240 12.61 -2.72 8.28
C ALA A 240 13.82 -3.59 8.66
N ASP A 241 13.72 -4.91 8.57
CA ASP A 241 14.84 -5.86 8.66
C ASP A 241 15.57 -6.06 7.31
N GLY A 242 15.14 -5.35 6.26
CA GLY A 242 15.70 -5.39 4.92
C GLY A 242 15.19 -6.55 4.07
N SER A 243 14.22 -7.34 4.52
CA SER A 243 13.68 -8.45 3.74
C SER A 243 12.73 -7.98 2.64
N PHE A 244 12.73 -8.74 1.55
CA PHE A 244 11.88 -8.52 0.38
C PHE A 244 10.65 -9.39 0.43
N HIS A 245 9.50 -8.82 0.14
CA HIS A 245 8.25 -9.56 0.12
C HIS A 245 7.43 -9.21 -1.11
N ALA A 246 6.97 -10.23 -1.81
CA ALA A 246 5.92 -10.07 -2.81
C ALA A 246 4.62 -10.66 -2.26
N VAL A 247 3.56 -9.85 -2.24
CA VAL A 247 2.22 -10.36 -1.90
C VAL A 247 1.46 -10.74 -3.15
N PRO A 248 0.58 -11.73 -3.01
CA PRO A 248 -0.54 -11.85 -3.90
C PRO A 248 -1.38 -10.57 -3.93
N ALA A 249 -1.79 -10.11 -5.10
CA ALA A 249 -2.75 -9.01 -5.17
C ALA A 249 -4.15 -9.57 -4.93
N SER A 250 -5.03 -8.79 -4.29
CA SER A 250 -6.47 -8.99 -4.45
C SER A 250 -7.07 -7.71 -4.96
N ARG A 251 -7.70 -7.75 -6.13
CA ARG A 251 -8.43 -6.62 -6.67
C ARG A 251 -9.89 -6.72 -6.23
N ARG A 252 -10.53 -5.56 -6.14
CA ARG A 252 -11.96 -5.45 -5.86
C ARG A 252 -12.73 -6.31 -6.86
N SER A 253 -13.67 -7.09 -6.35
CA SER A 253 -14.69 -7.74 -7.17
C SER A 253 -16.07 -7.19 -6.80
N ASN A 254 -17.08 -7.39 -7.64
CA ASN A 254 -18.46 -7.06 -7.28
C ASN A 254 -18.90 -7.78 -5.99
N ALA A 255 -18.35 -8.96 -5.72
CA ALA A 255 -18.63 -9.75 -4.52
C ALA A 255 -17.86 -9.26 -3.28
N ASN A 256 -16.67 -8.66 -3.46
CA ASN A 256 -15.83 -8.12 -2.38
C ASN A 256 -15.31 -6.72 -2.77
N PRO A 257 -16.18 -5.69 -2.85
CA PRO A 257 -15.80 -4.36 -3.33
C PRO A 257 -14.82 -3.64 -2.39
N GLY A 258 -14.72 -4.07 -1.13
CA GLY A 258 -13.80 -3.51 -0.13
C GLY A 258 -12.45 -4.24 0.01
N LEU A 259 -12.24 -5.38 -0.66
CA LEU A 259 -11.02 -6.16 -0.47
C LEU A 259 -9.91 -5.66 -1.42
N ILE A 260 -8.92 -4.97 -0.85
CA ILE A 260 -7.65 -4.72 -1.52
C ILE A 260 -6.51 -5.16 -0.60
N LEU A 261 -5.89 -6.29 -0.94
CA LEU A 261 -4.66 -6.75 -0.30
C LEU A 261 -3.47 -6.20 -1.10
N THR A 262 -3.03 -5.01 -0.73
CA THR A 262 -1.82 -4.38 -1.28
C THR A 262 -0.59 -4.68 -0.46
N THR A 263 0.57 -4.32 -1.00
CA THR A 263 1.84 -4.51 -0.35
C THR A 263 1.94 -3.92 1.06
N ALA A 264 1.31 -2.77 1.31
CA ALA A 264 1.33 -2.16 2.64
C ALA A 264 0.73 -3.08 3.72
N SER A 265 -0.22 -3.94 3.34
CA SER A 265 -0.80 -4.96 4.22
C SER A 265 0.21 -5.95 4.78
N LEU A 266 1.39 -6.07 4.19
CA LEU A 266 2.46 -6.88 4.78
C LEU A 266 3.00 -6.26 6.06
N ALA A 267 3.14 -4.95 6.12
CA ALA A 267 3.87 -4.29 7.20
C ALA A 267 3.13 -4.24 8.54
N ARG A 268 2.07 -5.00 8.71
CA ARG A 268 1.21 -4.93 9.90
C ARG A 268 1.99 -5.40 11.13
N GLY A 269 2.23 -4.46 12.05
CA GLY A 269 3.06 -4.69 13.24
C GLY A 269 4.56 -4.67 12.98
N LYS A 270 5.00 -4.24 11.79
CA LYS A 270 6.40 -4.03 11.37
C LYS A 270 6.55 -2.64 10.76
N GLN A 271 7.78 -2.17 10.63
CA GLN A 271 8.06 -0.98 9.83
C GLN A 271 8.44 -1.40 8.40
N MET A 272 8.21 -0.51 7.45
CA MET A 272 8.64 -0.62 6.06
C MET A 272 9.78 0.32 5.76
N LEU A 273 10.51 0.00 4.70
CA LEU A 273 11.52 0.84 4.07
C LEU A 273 11.08 1.29 2.67
N PHE A 274 10.19 0.52 2.02
CA PHE A 274 9.73 0.78 0.66
C PHE A 274 8.47 -0.03 0.33
N ASN A 275 7.58 0.51 -0.51
CA ASN A 275 6.51 -0.24 -1.16
C ASN A 275 6.24 0.24 -2.60
N GLY A 276 5.94 -0.71 -3.48
CA GLY A 276 5.61 -0.48 -4.88
C GLY A 276 5.48 -1.79 -5.64
N HIS A 277 6.11 -1.90 -6.80
CA HIS A 277 6.03 -3.08 -7.66
C HIS A 277 7.41 -3.64 -8.03
N ILE A 278 7.49 -4.95 -8.26
CA ILE A 278 8.67 -5.65 -8.76
C ILE A 278 8.28 -6.53 -9.95
N HIS A 279 9.08 -6.52 -11.01
CA HIS A 279 9.01 -7.56 -12.05
C HIS A 279 10.27 -8.40 -12.06
N MET A 280 10.07 -9.69 -12.31
CA MET A 280 11.13 -10.67 -12.41
C MET A 280 10.84 -11.59 -13.58
N GLU A 281 11.85 -11.83 -14.41
CA GLU A 281 11.79 -12.77 -15.53
C GLU A 281 12.95 -13.75 -15.39
N ASN A 282 12.66 -15.06 -15.34
CA ASN A 282 13.66 -16.12 -15.17
C ASN A 282 14.63 -15.87 -14.00
N GLY A 283 14.12 -15.38 -12.87
CA GLY A 283 14.93 -15.09 -11.69
C GLY A 283 15.78 -13.81 -11.76
N VAL A 284 15.64 -13.01 -12.82
CA VAL A 284 16.30 -11.71 -12.97
C VAL A 284 15.31 -10.60 -12.69
N VAL A 285 15.62 -9.71 -11.74
CA VAL A 285 14.80 -8.52 -11.45
C VAL A 285 14.95 -7.52 -12.61
N THR A 286 13.85 -7.24 -13.29
CA THR A 286 13.82 -6.40 -14.50
C THR A 286 13.20 -5.03 -14.26
N TYR A 287 12.45 -4.87 -13.17
CA TYR A 287 11.72 -3.64 -12.86
C TYR A 287 11.56 -3.49 -11.34
N ILE A 288 11.71 -2.26 -10.85
CA ILE A 288 11.29 -1.84 -9.51
C ILE A 288 10.55 -0.51 -9.65
N GLY A 289 9.28 -0.50 -9.30
CA GLY A 289 8.43 0.68 -9.27
C GLY A 289 8.21 1.18 -7.85
N MET A 290 8.22 2.50 -7.67
CA MET A 290 7.85 3.17 -6.42
C MET A 290 6.37 3.55 -6.47
N SER A 291 5.60 3.12 -5.47
CA SER A 291 4.18 3.44 -5.41
C SER A 291 3.92 4.95 -5.44
N GLY A 292 2.80 5.37 -6.02
CA GLY A 292 2.57 6.80 -6.27
C GLY A 292 2.53 7.67 -5.01
N ARG A 293 2.10 7.13 -3.87
CA ARG A 293 2.15 7.86 -2.59
C ARG A 293 3.59 8.12 -2.13
N LEU A 294 4.48 7.16 -2.33
CA LEU A 294 5.90 7.26 -1.99
C LEU A 294 6.60 8.23 -2.96
N CYS A 295 6.21 8.26 -4.24
CA CYS A 295 6.69 9.24 -5.22
C CYS A 295 6.43 10.67 -4.75
N LYS A 296 5.19 10.98 -4.35
CA LYS A 296 4.81 12.31 -3.83
C LYS A 296 5.61 12.69 -2.59
N LEU A 297 5.76 11.76 -1.64
CA LEU A 297 6.57 11.99 -0.44
C LEU A 297 8.05 12.22 -0.76
N LYS A 298 8.59 11.54 -1.78
CA LYS A 298 9.96 11.72 -2.26
C LYS A 298 10.14 13.09 -2.91
N GLU A 299 9.17 13.56 -3.68
CA GLU A 299 9.13 14.92 -4.24
C GLU A 299 9.11 15.99 -3.13
N ASP A 300 8.42 15.71 -2.02
CA ASP A 300 8.41 16.54 -0.81
C ASP A 300 9.70 16.42 0.04
N GLY A 301 10.71 15.66 -0.43
CA GLY A 301 12.03 15.54 0.20
C GLY A 301 12.21 14.35 1.14
N THR A 302 11.22 13.45 1.25
CA THR A 302 11.37 12.22 2.04
C THR A 302 12.39 11.29 1.38
N LYS A 303 13.33 10.78 2.17
CA LYS A 303 14.31 9.80 1.70
C LYS A 303 13.85 8.38 2.04
N PHE A 304 13.88 7.49 1.06
CA PHE A 304 13.59 6.07 1.22
C PHE A 304 14.85 5.25 0.99
N VAL A 305 14.85 4.02 1.50
CA VAL A 305 15.94 3.07 1.20
C VAL A 305 15.91 2.73 -0.28
N ASP A 306 17.06 2.77 -0.93
CA ASP A 306 17.24 2.38 -2.33
C ASP A 306 16.94 0.88 -2.50
N PRO A 307 15.80 0.53 -3.13
CA PRO A 307 15.41 -0.86 -3.30
C PRO A 307 16.32 -1.61 -4.29
N VAL A 308 16.92 -0.93 -5.27
CA VAL A 308 17.83 -1.55 -6.25
C VAL A 308 19.13 -1.95 -5.57
N ALA A 309 19.69 -1.04 -4.75
CA ALA A 309 20.88 -1.35 -3.96
C ALA A 309 20.63 -2.53 -3.01
N LEU A 310 19.45 -2.57 -2.38
CA LEU A 310 19.11 -3.66 -1.46
C LEU A 310 18.95 -5.00 -2.20
N VAL A 311 18.34 -4.99 -3.40
CA VAL A 311 18.15 -6.20 -4.22
C VAL A 311 19.52 -6.79 -4.59
N LYS A 312 20.46 -5.93 -4.95
CA LYS A 312 21.85 -6.32 -5.20
C LYS A 312 22.55 -6.82 -3.93
N ALA A 313 22.35 -6.18 -2.78
CA ALA A 313 22.94 -6.60 -1.51
C ALA A 313 22.46 -7.98 -1.04
N TRP A 314 21.23 -8.37 -1.38
CA TRP A 314 20.73 -9.73 -1.16
C TRP A 314 21.28 -10.76 -2.15
N GLY A 315 21.91 -10.34 -3.26
CA GLY A 315 22.49 -11.21 -4.27
C GLY A 315 21.55 -11.57 -5.43
N PHE A 316 20.47 -10.82 -5.65
CA PHE A 316 19.62 -11.03 -6.83
C PHE A 316 20.33 -10.60 -8.12
N LYS A 317 20.06 -11.33 -9.21
CA LYS A 317 20.41 -10.88 -10.56
C LYS A 317 19.49 -9.72 -10.95
N THR A 318 20.05 -8.68 -11.55
CA THR A 318 19.31 -7.49 -11.99
C THR A 318 19.56 -7.23 -13.47
N SER A 319 18.59 -6.67 -14.17
CA SER A 319 18.78 -6.22 -15.56
C SER A 319 19.83 -5.10 -15.62
N PRO A 320 20.60 -5.00 -16.73
CA PRO A 320 21.51 -3.88 -16.93
C PRO A 320 20.76 -2.54 -16.85
N GLY A 321 21.30 -1.59 -16.10
CA GLY A 321 20.71 -0.26 -15.96
C GLY A 321 19.43 -0.20 -15.12
N LEU A 322 19.11 -1.24 -14.32
CA LEU A 322 17.95 -1.21 -13.43
C LEU A 322 17.99 0.02 -12.50
N THR A 323 16.93 0.83 -12.59
CA THR A 323 16.66 2.00 -11.73
C THR A 323 15.25 1.89 -11.15
N VAL A 324 14.98 2.70 -10.12
CA VAL A 324 13.62 2.84 -9.59
C VAL A 324 12.79 3.71 -10.54
N THR A 325 11.65 3.20 -10.96
CA THR A 325 10.65 3.94 -11.74
C THR A 325 9.64 4.59 -10.80
N ASN A 326 9.32 5.87 -11.01
CA ASN A 326 8.22 6.52 -10.30
C ASN A 326 6.89 6.17 -10.98
N GLU A 327 5.90 5.70 -10.21
CA GLU A 327 4.57 5.30 -10.72
C GLU A 327 3.45 6.25 -10.27
N GLY A 328 3.82 7.42 -9.72
CA GLY A 328 2.91 8.39 -9.09
C GLY A 328 2.70 9.67 -9.88
#